data_AF-A0A6A4Z6B3-F1
#
_entry.id   AF-A0A6A4Z6B3-F1
#
_cell.length_a   1.000
_cell.length_b   1.000
_cell.length_c   1.000
_cell.angle_alpha   90.00
_cell.angle_beta   90.00
_cell.angle_gamma   90.00
#
_symmetry.space_group_name_H-M   'P 1'
#
loop_
_entity.id
_entity.type
_entity.pdbx_description
1 polymer ?
#
loop_
_entity_poly.entity_id
_entity_poly.type
_entity_poly.pdbx_seq_one_letter_code
_entity_poly.pdbx_strand_id
1 'polypeptide(L)'
;MDTNNREPTQPPRGRPVCKYGPKKKPKQYKNTVVAYSERLTIINFYESYGMPATLDAFYGHLTSNARETARKKVYSWVANRIHIQRMGSSPTTAKLRCWRALGMGTTLTRQAEEQLVRWVLDMRKDGVPVTHSMLRIMALEAAIDLGLEDHEFRVLGWMTLDPGSDIANTLDVDEEEIVL
;
A
#
# COMPACT_ATOMS: atom_id res chain seq x y z
N MET A 1 -22.77 51.86 -3.33
CA MET A 1 -21.31 51.70 -3.49
C MET A 1 -20.86 51.21 -2.13
N ASP A 2 -20.92 49.89 -1.92
CA ASP A 2 -20.81 49.31 -0.58
C ASP A 2 -19.68 48.29 -0.57
N THR A 3 -18.59 48.68 0.09
CA THR A 3 -17.34 47.93 0.21
C THR A 3 -17.51 46.79 1.21
N ASN A 4 -17.68 45.57 0.71
CA ASN A 4 -17.74 44.36 1.54
C ASN A 4 -16.31 43.91 1.90
N ASN A 5 -15.81 44.40 3.04
CA ASN A 5 -14.59 43.89 3.68
C ASN A 5 -14.88 42.48 4.22
N ARG A 6 -14.41 41.44 3.52
CA ARG A 6 -14.35 40.07 4.06
C ARG A 6 -12.94 39.83 4.58
N GLU A 7 -12.79 39.74 5.89
CA GLU A 7 -11.53 39.34 6.52
C GLU A 7 -11.15 37.91 6.10
N PRO A 8 -9.84 37.60 5.90
CA PRO A 8 -9.41 36.27 5.55
C PRO A 8 -9.58 35.30 6.72
N THR A 9 -10.57 34.41 6.63
CA THR A 9 -10.75 33.29 7.56
C THR A 9 -9.51 32.39 7.54
N GLN A 10 -8.82 32.30 8.68
CA GLN A 10 -7.66 31.44 8.86
C GLN A 10 -8.05 29.95 8.72
N PRO A 11 -7.23 29.10 8.08
CA PRO A 11 -7.49 27.68 8.00
C PRO A 11 -7.51 27.05 9.41
N PRO A 12 -8.33 26.01 9.65
CA PRO A 12 -8.39 25.35 10.95
C PRO A 12 -7.02 24.78 11.31
N ARG A 13 -6.43 25.29 12.40
CA ARG A 13 -5.21 24.71 12.97
C ARG A 13 -5.52 23.28 13.39
N GLY A 14 -4.75 22.33 12.88
CA GLY A 14 -4.85 20.93 13.24
C GLY A 14 -4.73 20.69 14.74
N ARG A 15 -5.06 19.47 15.18
CA ARG A 15 -4.98 19.08 16.59
C ARG A 15 -3.59 19.43 17.18
N PRO A 16 -3.50 20.15 18.30
CA PRO A 16 -2.24 20.49 18.93
C PRO A 16 -1.41 19.23 19.23
N VAL A 17 -0.13 19.24 18.84
CA VAL A 17 0.83 18.19 19.20
C VAL A 17 1.06 18.24 20.71
N CYS A 18 0.60 17.22 21.44
CA CYS A 18 0.83 17.11 22.88
C CYS A 18 2.31 16.79 23.14
N LYS A 19 3.12 17.82 23.42
CA LYS A 19 4.57 17.69 23.68
C LYS A 19 4.89 16.93 24.97
N TYR A 20 3.97 16.90 25.92
CA TYR A 20 4.16 16.35 27.27
C TYR A 20 3.30 15.11 27.56
N GLY A 21 2.59 14.58 26.55
CA GLY A 21 1.75 13.40 26.68
C GLY A 21 2.55 12.10 26.59
N PRO A 22 2.01 10.97 27.08
CA PRO A 22 2.63 9.66 26.91
C PRO A 22 2.92 9.41 25.43
N LYS A 23 4.19 9.14 25.10
CA LYS A 23 4.59 8.80 23.73
C LYS A 23 3.83 7.56 23.27
N LYS A 24 3.51 7.48 21.96
CA LYS A 24 2.93 6.27 21.37
C LYS A 24 3.82 5.08 21.72
N LYS A 25 3.22 4.04 22.33
CA LYS A 25 3.93 2.80 22.62
C LYS A 25 4.48 2.23 21.30
N PRO A 26 5.69 1.65 21.30
CA PRO A 26 6.21 1.01 20.10
C PRO A 26 5.25 -0.07 19.61
N LYS A 27 5.12 -0.19 18.30
CA LYS A 27 4.22 -1.17 17.67
C LYS A 27 4.70 -2.58 18.01
N GLN A 28 3.95 -3.29 18.84
CA GLN A 28 4.30 -4.63 19.32
C GLN A 28 4.08 -5.70 18.25
N TYR A 29 3.15 -5.49 17.32
CA TYR A 29 2.80 -6.46 16.29
C TYR A 29 3.44 -6.11 14.94
N LYS A 30 4.29 -7.00 14.44
CA LYS A 30 4.82 -6.97 13.08
C LYS A 30 4.04 -8.00 12.26
N ASN A 31 3.36 -7.57 11.20
CA ASN A 31 2.68 -8.50 10.31
C ASN A 31 3.67 -9.05 9.29
N THR A 32 4.06 -10.30 9.44
CA THR A 32 4.82 -11.02 8.41
C THR A 32 3.86 -11.59 7.38
N VAL A 33 3.92 -11.03 6.17
CA VAL A 33 3.10 -11.45 5.04
C VAL A 33 3.89 -12.47 4.21
N VAL A 34 3.33 -13.65 3.96
CA VAL A 34 3.98 -14.72 3.20
C VAL A 34 3.84 -14.49 1.69
N ALA A 35 4.82 -14.87 0.86
CA ALA A 35 4.73 -14.74 -0.61
C ALA A 35 3.71 -15.72 -1.22
N TYR A 36 3.22 -15.46 -2.44
CA TYR A 36 2.24 -16.34 -3.10
C TYR A 36 2.80 -17.74 -3.41
N SER A 37 4.08 -17.85 -3.77
CA SER A 37 4.74 -19.16 -3.97
C SER A 37 4.70 -20.03 -2.72
N GLU A 38 5.12 -19.47 -1.58
CA GLU A 38 5.14 -20.18 -0.31
C GLU A 38 3.72 -20.54 0.15
N ARG A 39 2.75 -19.65 -0.02
CA ARG A 39 1.32 -19.97 0.24
C ARG A 39 0.85 -21.15 -0.61
N LEU A 40 1.22 -21.20 -1.88
CA LEU A 40 0.85 -22.29 -2.78
C LEU A 40 1.48 -23.62 -2.34
N THR A 41 2.76 -23.61 -1.95
CA THR A 41 3.44 -24.79 -1.37
C THR A 41 2.72 -25.30 -0.12
N ILE A 42 2.34 -24.39 0.79
CA ILE A 42 1.63 -24.74 2.03
C ILE A 42 0.23 -25.32 1.72
N ILE A 43 -0.50 -24.75 0.75
CA ILE A 43 -1.81 -25.27 0.33
C ILE A 43 -1.67 -26.69 -0.23
N ASN A 44 -0.69 -26.94 -1.11
CA ASN A 44 -0.47 -28.25 -1.70
C ASN A 44 -0.08 -29.30 -0.65
N PHE A 45 0.72 -28.92 0.34
CA PHE A 45 1.06 -29.78 1.47
C PHE A 45 -0.17 -30.08 2.34
N TYR A 46 -0.99 -29.06 2.61
CA TYR A 46 -2.23 -29.21 3.36
C TYR A 46 -3.20 -30.19 2.69
N GLU A 47 -3.35 -30.15 1.36
CA GLU A 47 -4.21 -31.09 0.63
C GLU A 47 -3.73 -32.55 0.77
N SER A 48 -2.42 -32.77 0.87
CA SER A 48 -1.83 -34.10 0.97
C SER A 48 -1.83 -34.67 2.39
N TYR A 49 -1.59 -33.83 3.40
CA TYR A 49 -1.28 -34.29 4.77
C TYR A 49 -2.18 -33.69 5.87
N GLY A 50 -3.03 -32.72 5.53
CA GLY A 50 -3.95 -32.07 6.47
C GLY A 50 -3.31 -31.01 7.38
N MET A 51 -4.16 -30.35 8.18
CA MET A 51 -3.77 -29.20 9.00
C MET A 51 -2.72 -29.50 10.09
N PRO A 52 -2.82 -30.58 10.88
CA PRO A 52 -1.86 -30.82 11.96
C PRO A 52 -0.42 -30.98 11.43
N ALA A 53 -0.23 -31.76 10.37
CA ALA A 53 1.06 -31.95 9.71
C ALA A 53 1.58 -30.65 9.09
N THR A 54 0.69 -29.85 8.47
CA THR A 54 1.07 -28.54 7.90
C THR A 54 1.61 -27.60 8.96
N LEU A 55 0.93 -27.52 10.11
CA LEU A 55 1.40 -26.67 11.21
C LEU A 55 2.71 -27.17 11.81
N ASP A 56 2.97 -28.46 11.78
CA ASP A 56 4.22 -29.02 12.28
C ASP A 56 5.40 -28.71 11.35
N ALA A 57 5.22 -28.96 10.05
CA ALA A 57 6.26 -28.76 9.04
C ALA A 57 6.64 -27.28 8.84
N PHE A 58 5.66 -26.39 8.72
CA PHE A 58 5.91 -24.97 8.39
C PHE A 58 5.95 -24.05 9.62
N TYR A 59 5.28 -24.44 10.71
CA TYR A 59 5.03 -23.59 11.86
C TYR A 59 5.38 -24.24 13.20
N GLY A 60 6.18 -25.32 13.21
CA GLY A 60 6.55 -26.05 14.42
C GLY A 60 7.32 -25.22 15.44
N HIS A 61 8.04 -24.19 14.98
CA HIS A 61 8.79 -23.26 15.83
C HIS A 61 7.92 -22.17 16.49
N LEU A 62 6.65 -22.06 16.12
CA LEU A 62 5.75 -21.02 16.64
C LEU A 62 5.16 -21.39 18.00
N THR A 63 4.95 -20.37 18.84
CA THR A 63 4.19 -20.52 20.09
C THR A 63 2.74 -20.88 19.82
N SER A 64 2.02 -21.47 20.79
CA SER A 64 0.64 -21.95 20.61
C SER A 64 -0.31 -20.89 20.01
N ASN A 65 -0.26 -19.65 20.52
CA ASN A 65 -1.09 -18.54 19.99
C ASN A 65 -0.72 -18.14 18.55
N ALA A 66 0.58 -18.13 18.23
CA ALA A 66 1.06 -17.83 16.88
C ALA A 66 0.71 -18.96 15.90
N ARG A 67 0.80 -20.21 16.34
CA ARG A 67 0.42 -21.41 15.60
C ARG A 67 -1.08 -21.41 15.29
N GLU A 68 -1.91 -21.01 16.24
CA GLU A 68 -3.35 -20.83 16.02
C GLU A 68 -3.67 -19.71 15.01
N THR A 69 -2.91 -18.62 15.05
CA THR A 69 -3.03 -17.54 14.05
C THR A 69 -2.62 -18.03 12.65
N ALA A 70 -1.56 -18.84 12.56
CA ALA A 70 -1.13 -19.48 11.32
C ALA A 70 -2.20 -20.44 10.79
N ARG A 71 -2.79 -21.28 11.65
CA ARG A 71 -3.91 -22.17 11.29
C ARG A 71 -5.05 -21.41 10.60
N LYS A 72 -5.48 -20.29 11.19
CA LYS A 72 -6.52 -19.42 10.61
C LYS A 72 -6.12 -18.85 9.25
N LYS A 73 -4.85 -18.47 9.08
CA LYS A 73 -4.31 -18.00 7.78
C LYS A 73 -4.37 -19.10 6.72
N VAL A 74 -3.93 -20.32 7.05
CA VAL A 74 -3.97 -21.44 6.10
C VAL A 74 -5.40 -21.72 5.65
N TYR A 75 -6.38 -21.76 6.55
CA TYR A 75 -7.78 -21.90 6.14
C TYR A 75 -8.27 -20.77 5.23
N SER A 76 -7.89 -19.52 5.54
CA SER A 76 -8.20 -18.38 4.67
C SER A 76 -7.56 -18.48 3.28
N TRP A 77 -6.35 -19.06 3.19
CA TRP A 77 -5.67 -19.30 1.92
C TRP A 77 -6.30 -20.43 1.12
N VAL A 78 -6.67 -21.53 1.79
CA VAL A 78 -7.39 -22.65 1.17
C VAL A 78 -8.74 -22.16 0.59
N ALA A 79 -9.46 -21.30 1.31
CA ALA A 79 -10.69 -20.69 0.80
C ALA A 79 -10.45 -19.83 -0.46
N ASN A 80 -9.27 -19.23 -0.59
CA ASN A 80 -8.86 -18.40 -1.73
C ASN A 80 -7.89 -19.12 -2.69
N ARG A 81 -7.92 -20.46 -2.73
CA ARG A 81 -6.96 -21.30 -3.45
C ARG A 81 -6.80 -20.91 -4.92
N ILE A 82 -7.90 -20.73 -5.64
CA ILE A 82 -7.87 -20.44 -7.10
C ILE A 82 -7.04 -19.19 -7.38
N HIS A 83 -7.22 -18.13 -6.58
CA HIS A 83 -6.45 -16.90 -6.71
C HIS A 83 -4.98 -17.12 -6.36
N ILE A 84 -4.70 -17.79 -5.25
CA ILE A 84 -3.31 -18.04 -4.81
C ILE A 84 -2.56 -18.92 -5.81
N GLN A 85 -3.22 -19.93 -6.39
CA GLN A 85 -2.66 -20.78 -7.42
C GLN A 85 -2.30 -19.97 -8.67
N ARG A 86 -3.25 -19.17 -9.19
CA ARG A 86 -2.99 -18.28 -10.34
C ARG A 86 -1.76 -17.40 -10.10
N MET A 87 -1.65 -16.82 -8.90
CA MET A 87 -0.57 -15.90 -8.56
C MET A 87 0.75 -16.61 -8.27
N GLY A 88 0.72 -17.79 -7.64
CA GLY A 88 1.89 -18.58 -7.30
C GLY A 88 2.50 -19.33 -8.49
N SER A 89 1.70 -19.67 -9.50
CA SER A 89 2.17 -20.35 -10.71
C SER A 89 2.88 -19.43 -11.72
N SER A 90 2.68 -18.11 -11.63
CA SER A 90 3.32 -17.16 -12.53
C SER A 90 4.61 -16.60 -11.92
N PRO A 91 5.75 -16.61 -12.64
CA PRO A 91 7.05 -16.19 -12.12
C PRO A 91 7.09 -14.70 -11.74
N THR A 92 6.30 -13.86 -12.44
CA THR A 92 6.23 -12.42 -12.18
C THR A 92 5.44 -12.09 -10.90
N THR A 93 4.52 -12.96 -10.49
CA THR A 93 3.62 -12.71 -9.36
C THR A 93 3.90 -13.58 -8.14
N ALA A 94 4.66 -14.66 -8.30
CA ALA A 94 4.97 -15.63 -7.26
C ALA A 94 5.66 -15.01 -6.04
N LYS A 95 6.57 -14.06 -6.28
CA LYS A 95 7.32 -13.32 -5.22
C LYS A 95 6.47 -12.26 -4.53
N LEU A 96 5.31 -11.89 -5.08
CA LEU A 96 4.46 -10.86 -4.50
C LEU A 96 3.86 -11.34 -3.17
N ARG A 97 3.82 -10.44 -2.20
CA ARG A 97 3.27 -10.69 -0.86
C ARG A 97 1.83 -10.19 -0.76
N CYS A 98 1.47 -9.21 -1.58
CA CYS A 98 0.13 -8.67 -1.69
C CYS A 98 -0.10 -8.30 -3.16
N TRP A 99 -1.22 -8.71 -3.71
CA TRP A 99 -1.66 -8.24 -5.01
C TRP A 99 -2.83 -7.29 -4.83
N ARG A 100 -2.79 -6.17 -5.52
CA ARG A 100 -3.90 -5.23 -5.64
C ARG A 100 -4.27 -5.15 -7.10
N ALA A 101 -5.56 -5.22 -7.41
CA ALA A 101 -6.01 -4.98 -8.77
C ALA A 101 -5.68 -3.53 -9.16
N LEU A 102 -5.31 -3.33 -10.42
CA LEU A 102 -5.23 -2.00 -11.03
C LEU A 102 -6.60 -1.31 -10.85
N GLY A 103 -6.61 0.00 -10.54
CA GLY A 103 -7.83 0.74 -10.21
C GLY A 103 -8.43 0.50 -8.81
N MET A 104 -7.86 -0.38 -7.97
CA MET A 104 -8.33 -0.55 -6.58
C MET A 104 -7.72 0.49 -5.62
N GLY A 105 -6.75 1.28 -6.10
CA GLY A 105 -6.05 2.30 -5.33
C GLY A 105 -6.54 3.73 -5.57
N THR A 106 -7.26 3.99 -6.67
CA THR A 106 -7.72 5.32 -7.04
C THR A 106 -9.19 5.26 -7.45
N THR A 107 -9.88 6.39 -7.39
CA THR A 107 -11.20 6.55 -8.01
C THR A 107 -11.13 6.87 -9.50
N LEU A 108 -9.92 6.93 -10.07
CA LEU A 108 -9.72 7.15 -11.50
C LEU A 108 -10.02 5.86 -12.28
N THR A 109 -10.50 6.01 -13.51
CA THR A 109 -10.68 4.87 -14.41
C THR A 109 -9.32 4.30 -14.82
N ARG A 110 -9.28 3.01 -15.20
CA ARG A 110 -8.07 2.34 -15.71
C ARG A 110 -7.38 3.13 -16.83
N GLN A 111 -8.17 3.72 -17.72
CA GLN A 111 -7.65 4.50 -18.84
C GLN A 111 -6.90 5.75 -18.36
N ALA A 112 -7.43 6.47 -17.37
CA ALA A 112 -6.79 7.64 -16.80
C ALA A 112 -5.50 7.26 -16.04
N GLU A 113 -5.50 6.16 -15.28
CA GLU A 113 -4.29 5.63 -14.64
C GLU A 113 -3.20 5.30 -15.66
N GLU A 114 -3.54 4.66 -16.78
CA GLU A 114 -2.58 4.36 -17.84
C GLU A 114 -1.96 5.62 -18.46
N GLN A 115 -2.74 6.68 -18.65
CA GLN A 115 -2.20 7.95 -19.17
C GLN A 115 -1.22 8.58 -18.20
N LEU A 116 -1.53 8.57 -16.89
CA LEU A 116 -0.60 9.05 -15.86
C LEU A 116 0.69 8.23 -15.85
N VAL A 117 0.60 6.91 -16.00
CA VAL A 117 1.78 6.04 -16.06
C VAL A 117 2.63 6.35 -17.29
N ARG A 118 2.02 6.50 -18.48
CA ARG A 118 2.74 6.89 -19.70
C ARG A 118 3.47 8.22 -19.52
N TRP A 119 2.76 9.22 -18.99
CA TRP A 119 3.33 10.52 -18.70
C TRP A 119 4.52 10.43 -17.72
N VAL A 120 4.42 9.64 -16.64
CA VAL A 120 5.55 9.42 -15.72
C VAL A 120 6.75 8.76 -16.42
N LEU A 121 6.49 7.79 -17.28
CA LEU A 121 7.54 7.09 -18.02
C LEU A 121 8.25 8.03 -19.00
N ASP A 122 7.51 8.87 -19.72
CA ASP A 122 8.08 9.84 -20.65
C ASP A 122 8.94 10.87 -19.89
N MET A 123 8.46 11.42 -18.77
CA MET A 123 9.24 12.32 -17.93
C MET A 123 10.53 11.68 -17.41
N ARG A 124 10.48 10.40 -17.02
CA ARG A 124 11.68 9.67 -16.58
C ARG A 124 12.64 9.39 -17.74
N LYS A 125 12.12 9.14 -18.94
CA LYS A 125 12.92 8.97 -20.16
C LYS A 125 13.65 10.26 -20.50
N ASP A 126 13.02 11.41 -20.26
CA ASP A 126 13.60 12.74 -20.44
C ASP A 126 14.53 13.17 -19.29
N GLY A 127 14.77 12.27 -18.31
CA GLY A 127 15.63 12.53 -17.15
C GLY A 127 15.02 13.44 -16.09
N VAL A 128 13.72 13.75 -16.18
CA VAL A 128 13.01 14.62 -15.24
C VAL A 128 12.47 13.79 -14.07
N PRO A 129 12.88 14.08 -12.82
CA PRO A 129 12.34 13.40 -11.66
C PRO A 129 10.89 13.82 -11.43
N VAL A 130 9.95 12.87 -11.57
CA VAL A 130 8.54 13.11 -11.26
C VAL A 130 8.33 13.08 -9.75
N THR A 131 8.10 14.26 -9.18
CA THR A 131 7.82 14.39 -7.75
C THR A 131 6.37 13.99 -7.43
N HIS A 132 6.16 13.64 -6.17
CA HIS A 132 4.85 13.31 -5.63
C HIS A 132 3.80 14.41 -5.89
N SER A 133 4.17 15.68 -5.71
CA SER A 133 3.27 16.82 -5.90
C SER A 133 2.82 16.95 -7.35
N MET A 134 3.74 16.74 -8.30
CA MET A 134 3.39 16.77 -9.73
C MET A 134 2.42 15.65 -10.08
N LEU A 135 2.67 14.42 -9.61
CA LEU A 135 1.78 13.29 -9.84
C LEU A 135 0.38 13.53 -9.24
N ARG A 136 0.30 14.19 -8.08
CA ARG A 136 -0.98 14.56 -7.46
C ARG A 136 -1.75 15.58 -8.30
N ILE A 137 -1.06 16.60 -8.83
CA ILE A 137 -1.68 17.61 -9.69
C ILE A 137 -2.26 16.94 -10.94
N MET A 138 -1.46 16.13 -11.64
CA MET A 138 -1.92 15.43 -12.85
C MET A 138 -3.09 14.47 -12.56
N ALA A 139 -3.07 13.78 -11.41
CA ALA A 139 -4.14 12.88 -11.02
C ALA A 139 -5.45 13.63 -10.69
N LEU A 140 -5.36 14.83 -10.12
CA LEU A 140 -6.51 15.70 -9.88
C LEU A 140 -7.09 16.24 -11.20
N GLU A 141 -6.24 16.69 -12.12
CA GLU A 141 -6.67 17.13 -13.45
C GLU A 141 -7.43 16.01 -14.18
N ALA A 142 -6.86 14.80 -14.19
CA ALA A 142 -7.53 13.64 -14.77
C ALA A 142 -8.87 13.29 -14.07
N ALA A 143 -9.00 13.57 -12.78
CA ALA A 143 -10.26 13.33 -12.06
C ALA A 143 -11.33 14.37 -12.43
N ILE A 144 -10.93 15.63 -12.61
CA ILE A 144 -11.79 16.71 -13.09
C ILE A 144 -12.32 16.38 -14.50
N ASP A 145 -11.44 15.90 -15.39
CA ASP A 145 -11.83 15.48 -16.74
C ASP A 145 -12.85 14.33 -16.76
N LEU A 146 -12.83 13.50 -15.72
CA LEU A 146 -13.78 12.40 -15.51
C LEU A 146 -15.08 12.85 -14.84
N GLY A 147 -15.18 14.12 -14.42
CA GLY A 147 -16.34 14.66 -13.70
C GLY A 147 -16.46 14.15 -12.26
N LEU A 148 -15.36 13.71 -11.65
CA LEU A 148 -15.35 13.30 -10.24
C LEU A 148 -15.31 14.54 -9.34
N GLU A 149 -16.18 14.60 -8.33
CA GLU A 149 -16.14 15.67 -7.34
C GLU A 149 -14.97 15.49 -6.35
N ASP A 150 -14.43 16.59 -5.82
CA ASP A 150 -13.29 16.61 -4.88
C ASP A 150 -13.41 15.62 -3.71
N HIS A 151 -14.63 15.35 -3.28
CA HIS A 151 -14.94 14.47 -2.16
C HIS A 151 -15.05 12.98 -2.55
N GLU A 152 -15.25 12.69 -3.83
CA GLU A 152 -15.20 11.35 -4.41
C GLU A 152 -13.77 10.94 -4.75
N PHE A 153 -12.89 11.91 -4.96
CA PHE A 153 -11.48 11.64 -5.26
C PHE A 153 -10.71 11.12 -4.04
N ARG A 154 -10.56 9.79 -3.96
CA ARG A 154 -9.69 9.16 -2.95
C ARG A 154 -8.26 9.11 -3.45
N VAL A 155 -7.47 10.09 -3.02
CA VAL A 155 -6.01 10.09 -3.12
C VAL A 155 -5.45 8.90 -2.33
N LEU A 156 -4.53 8.15 -2.94
CA LEU A 156 -3.89 6.97 -2.37
C LEU A 156 -3.38 7.22 -0.93
N GLY A 157 -3.50 6.24 -0.03
CA GLY A 157 -2.98 6.36 1.35
C GLY A 157 -1.46 6.49 1.49
N TRP A 158 -0.69 6.44 0.40
CA TRP A 158 0.73 6.85 0.37
C TRP A 158 0.92 8.29 -0.10
N MET A 159 -0.10 8.89 -0.71
CA MET A 159 -0.11 10.29 -1.13
C MET A 159 -0.59 11.26 -0.04
N THR A 160 -1.19 10.75 1.04
CA THR A 160 -1.45 11.51 2.28
C THR A 160 -0.24 11.46 3.21
N LEU A 161 0.89 12.01 2.76
CA LEU A 161 1.87 12.60 3.67
C LEU A 161 1.71 14.11 3.54
N ASP A 162 1.20 14.72 4.62
CA ASP A 162 1.09 16.17 4.71
C ASP A 162 2.46 16.82 4.44
N PRO A 163 2.54 17.88 3.62
CA PRO A 163 3.80 18.58 3.32
C PRO A 163 4.32 19.44 4.50
N GLY A 164 3.98 19.07 5.74
CA GLY A 164 4.28 19.83 6.95
C GLY A 164 5.10 19.08 7.99
N SER A 165 5.67 17.91 7.69
CA SER A 165 6.65 17.28 8.59
C SER A 165 8.07 17.60 8.13
N ASP A 166 8.65 18.63 8.72
CA ASP A 166 10.10 18.84 8.72
C ASP A 166 10.80 17.56 9.18
N ILE A 167 11.51 16.91 8.25
CA ILE A 167 12.66 16.05 8.54
C ILE A 167 13.81 16.45 7.62
N ALA A 168 14.32 17.65 7.86
CA ALA A 168 15.75 17.86 7.65
C ALA A 168 16.51 16.88 8.57
N ASN A 169 17.45 16.14 7.97
CA ASN A 169 18.38 15.18 8.57
C ASN A 169 17.83 13.77 8.91
N THR A 170 18.03 12.85 7.99
CA THR A 170 18.91 11.67 8.22
C THR A 170 19.34 11.18 6.83
N LEU A 171 20.41 11.77 6.32
CA LEU A 171 21.25 11.11 5.32
C LEU A 171 22.01 10.02 6.06
N ASP A 172 21.71 8.77 5.76
CA ASP A 172 22.69 7.71 5.47
C ASP A 172 21.93 6.40 5.24
N VAL A 173 22.56 5.48 4.52
CA VAL A 173 22.11 4.16 4.07
C VAL A 173 21.60 4.15 2.61
N ASP A 174 22.63 4.14 1.75
CA ASP A 174 22.82 3.18 0.66
C ASP A 174 21.86 3.23 -0.52
N GLU A 175 22.38 3.86 -1.57
CA GLU A 175 22.14 3.48 -2.95
C GLU A 175 22.37 1.97 -3.14
N GLU A 176 21.32 1.15 -3.04
CA GLU A 176 21.19 -0.01 -3.92
C GLU A 176 19.76 -0.58 -3.90
N GLU A 177 19.36 -1.03 -5.08
CA GLU A 177 18.26 -1.98 -5.32
C GLU A 177 16.83 -1.42 -5.35
N ILE A 178 16.51 -0.69 -6.42
CA ILE A 178 15.27 -0.94 -7.17
C ILE A 178 15.61 -1.07 -8.65
N VAL A 179 16.11 -2.25 -9.03
CA VAL A 179 16.07 -2.75 -10.40
C VAL A 179 14.83 -3.62 -10.54
N LEU A 180 14.21 -3.54 -11.73
CA LEU A 180 13.13 -4.39 -12.23
C LEU A 180 13.30 -5.88 -11.94
#